data_AF-A0A417Y5U0-F1
#
_entry.id   AF-A0A417Y5U0-F1
#
_cell.length_a   1.000
_cell.length_b   1.000
_cell.length_c   1.000
_cell.angle_alpha   90.00
_cell.angle_beta   90.00
_cell.angle_gamma   90.00
#
_symmetry.space_group_name_H-M   'P 1'
#
loop_
_entity.id
_entity.type
_entity.pdbx_description
1 polymer ?
#
loop_
_entity_poly.entity_id
_entity_poly.type
_entity_poly.pdbx_seq_one_letter_code
_entity_poly.pdbx_strand_id
1 'polypeptide(L)'
;MTQAERSALGLFRLVVLVAALAAAGAGAIHFLAVDAHRSHALMAVFFVATALAQIGWAAALLVAPSRPILLAGIAGNAAVIGTWVLSRTTGLPFVPGAEHAEPLGVRDVVATLLEGTAVGAAGLAVLLPASAAAVALPAGRRAVAVTAAAVLAVTGSAALAGPGHVHGAEAHAHGDKGHHAEDRHGHKAGRDHQHGHEPGGGARHQHGDGTGHGHGDGTGHGDAAGDHGTGNHDHDDGTGHTGNHSDHNGDNDNHGDSHGDHGDNHGDQHGDHDNHAVPDDFPDPEFWGEKTTMRVGPFLLPPSRMGGEAHLNRPGIIPSQPCRNCYITGIEPRLVYGDGSPADLGNGAMLHHTVLMDTGRNDPTCERFNGVGLLGRRIFAAGNERTPISLPRGYGFQTSGAPLAYIAEIMNHSNRFKTVYLEADIYHVPASRPGMKPVVPIWLDVANCGLSEYDVPSGRSTETWGWPSKFTGRVVAAGGHVHAGGVGIVLRNAATGRRMCTSEAAYGTSGAFEGQVTDMSTCSWDSLGAVRRGQQLEISSIYDTSQPLQRIMGILMLALYETDDLRGASPPPAWMRRDPDTVPPDSGHQHDH
;
A
#
# COMPACT_ATOMS: atom_id res chain seq x y z
N MET A 1 51.66 -12.65 -35.42
CA MET A 1 50.62 -13.29 -34.59
C MET A 1 49.96 -14.41 -35.37
N THR A 2 50.03 -15.64 -34.87
CA THR A 2 49.39 -16.84 -35.45
C THR A 2 47.86 -16.76 -35.29
N GLN A 3 47.12 -17.61 -36.00
CA GLN A 3 45.65 -17.69 -35.86
C GLN A 3 45.23 -18.14 -34.45
N ALA A 4 46.02 -19.02 -33.81
CA ALA A 4 45.82 -19.44 -32.43
C ALA A 4 46.00 -18.27 -31.45
N GLU A 5 47.03 -17.45 -31.63
CA GLU A 5 47.27 -16.26 -30.81
C GLU A 5 46.18 -15.19 -30.99
N ARG A 6 45.65 -15.01 -32.22
CA ARG A 6 44.50 -14.13 -32.49
C ARG A 6 43.24 -14.59 -31.78
N SER A 7 42.98 -15.89 -31.78
CA SER A 7 41.81 -16.49 -31.14
C SER A 7 41.92 -16.42 -29.62
N ALA A 8 43.10 -16.70 -29.05
CA ALA A 8 43.38 -16.56 -27.62
C ALA A 8 43.25 -15.11 -27.14
N LEU A 9 43.72 -14.13 -27.92
CA LEU A 9 43.55 -12.71 -27.63
C LEU A 9 42.08 -12.27 -27.69
N GLY A 10 41.32 -12.76 -28.68
CA GLY A 10 39.89 -12.49 -28.79
C GLY A 10 39.10 -13.04 -27.61
N LEU A 11 39.39 -14.29 -27.22
CA LEU A 11 38.78 -14.93 -26.07
C LEU A 11 39.13 -14.20 -24.77
N PHE A 12 40.40 -13.86 -24.55
CA PHE A 12 40.84 -13.11 -23.36
C PHE A 12 40.08 -11.79 -23.20
N ARG A 13 39.95 -11.02 -24.29
CA ARG A 13 39.21 -9.76 -24.28
C ARG A 13 37.73 -9.95 -23.97
N LEU A 14 37.12 -10.98 -24.54
CA LEU A 14 35.71 -11.31 -24.29
C LEU A 14 35.50 -11.65 -22.82
N VAL A 15 36.30 -12.54 -22.24
CA VAL A 15 36.11 -12.97 -20.84
C VAL A 15 36.44 -11.86 -19.84
N VAL A 16 37.41 -10.98 -20.14
CA VAL A 16 37.68 -9.79 -19.32
C VAL A 16 36.52 -8.80 -19.38
N LEU A 17 35.90 -8.61 -20.55
CA LEU A 17 34.71 -7.75 -20.68
C LEU A 17 33.52 -8.34 -19.91
N VAL A 18 33.29 -9.65 -20.00
CA VAL A 18 32.25 -10.34 -19.24
C VAL A 18 32.49 -10.19 -17.74
N ALA A 19 33.73 -10.39 -17.26
CA ALA A 19 34.07 -10.20 -15.86
C ALA A 19 33.83 -8.77 -15.38
N ALA A 20 34.21 -7.76 -16.19
CA ALA A 20 34.01 -6.36 -15.85
C ALA A 20 32.51 -5.97 -15.81
N LEU A 21 31.71 -6.41 -16.77
CA LEU A 21 30.27 -6.12 -16.80
C LEU A 21 29.54 -6.81 -15.64
N ALA A 22 29.88 -8.07 -15.36
CA ALA A 22 29.28 -8.82 -14.26
C ALA A 22 29.64 -8.19 -12.90
N ALA A 23 30.90 -7.81 -12.68
CA ALA A 23 31.33 -7.12 -11.48
C ALA A 23 30.66 -5.74 -11.32
N ALA A 24 30.52 -4.96 -12.40
CA ALA A 24 29.83 -3.68 -12.35
C ALA A 24 28.33 -3.84 -12.00
N GLY A 25 27.66 -4.87 -12.55
CA GLY A 25 26.28 -5.21 -12.22
C GLY A 25 26.11 -5.62 -10.75
N ALA A 26 26.97 -6.50 -10.23
CA ALA A 26 26.98 -6.87 -8.82
C ALA A 26 27.19 -5.65 -7.91
N GLY A 27 28.16 -4.79 -8.25
CA GLY A 27 28.44 -3.56 -7.50
C GLY A 27 27.26 -2.59 -7.47
N ALA A 28 26.49 -2.49 -8.55
CA ALA A 28 25.27 -1.68 -8.58
C ALA A 28 24.18 -2.24 -7.64
N ILE A 29 23.99 -3.57 -7.61
CA ILE A 29 23.04 -4.22 -6.70
C ILE A 29 23.46 -3.99 -5.23
N HIS A 30 24.74 -4.15 -4.91
CA HIS A 30 25.25 -3.87 -3.56
C HIS A 30 25.09 -2.40 -3.17
N PHE A 31 25.27 -1.46 -4.10
CA PHE A 31 25.01 -0.05 -3.84
C PHE A 31 23.53 0.21 -3.51
N LEU A 32 22.60 -0.42 -4.24
CA LEU A 32 21.16 -0.32 -3.97
C LEU A 32 20.77 -0.97 -2.63
N ALA A 33 21.52 -1.97 -2.15
CA ALA A 33 21.30 -2.60 -0.86
C ALA A 33 21.63 -1.68 0.34
N VAL A 34 22.37 -0.58 0.12
CA VAL A 34 22.74 0.37 1.18
C VAL A 34 21.52 1.02 1.83
N ASP A 35 20.52 1.41 1.03
CA ASP A 35 19.30 2.06 1.55
C ASP A 35 18.50 1.13 2.46
N ALA A 36 18.39 -0.14 2.07
CA ALA A 36 17.72 -1.18 2.85
C ALA A 36 18.39 -1.45 4.21
N HIS A 37 19.68 -1.11 4.38
CA HIS A 37 20.45 -1.36 5.61
C HIS A 37 20.91 -0.08 6.30
N ARG A 38 20.32 1.08 5.99
CA ARG A 38 20.74 2.38 6.55
C ARG A 38 20.64 2.47 8.08
N SER A 39 19.80 1.64 8.70
CA SER A 39 19.66 1.49 10.15
C SER A 39 20.81 0.71 10.80
N HIS A 40 21.60 -0.05 10.02
CA HIS A 40 22.72 -0.87 10.49
C HIS A 40 24.04 -0.37 9.89
N ALA A 41 24.74 0.51 10.61
CA ALA A 41 25.93 1.21 10.10
C ALA A 41 27.02 0.26 9.55
N LEU A 42 27.26 -0.88 10.21
CA LEU A 42 28.26 -1.86 9.78
C LEU A 42 27.90 -2.47 8.41
N MET A 43 26.63 -2.82 8.22
CA MET A 43 26.13 -3.42 6.97
C MET A 43 26.10 -2.40 5.84
N ALA A 44 25.61 -1.18 6.11
CA ALA A 44 25.64 -0.10 5.14
C ALA A 44 27.07 0.20 4.65
N VAL A 45 28.05 0.26 5.55
CA VAL A 45 29.46 0.45 5.20
C VAL A 45 30.01 -0.73 4.41
N PHE A 46 29.67 -1.96 4.78
CA PHE A 46 30.05 -3.16 4.03
C PHE A 46 29.54 -3.11 2.59
N PHE A 47 28.26 -2.81 2.38
CA PHE A 47 27.67 -2.74 1.04
C PHE A 47 28.26 -1.60 0.19
N VAL A 48 28.51 -0.44 0.78
CA VAL A 48 29.22 0.67 0.11
C VAL A 48 30.63 0.25 -0.29
N ALA A 49 31.39 -0.37 0.62
CA ALA A 49 32.75 -0.79 0.36
C ALA A 49 32.81 -1.86 -0.74
N THR A 50 31.91 -2.84 -0.70
CA THR A 50 31.78 -3.89 -1.71
C THR A 50 31.42 -3.31 -3.07
N ALA A 51 30.44 -2.41 -3.14
CA ALA A 51 30.04 -1.74 -4.38
C ALA A 51 31.21 -0.97 -5.02
N LEU A 52 31.92 -0.16 -4.23
CA LEU A 52 33.07 0.60 -4.69
C LEU A 52 34.21 -0.31 -5.16
N ALA A 53 34.48 -1.40 -4.43
CA ALA A 53 35.51 -2.37 -4.80
C ALA A 53 35.17 -3.08 -6.12
N GLN A 54 33.92 -3.49 -6.33
CA GLN A 54 33.49 -4.18 -7.54
C GLN A 54 33.47 -3.26 -8.76
N ILE A 55 32.96 -2.02 -8.62
CA ILE A 55 32.97 -1.02 -9.69
C ILE A 55 34.40 -0.58 -10.02
N GLY A 56 35.23 -0.36 -8.99
CA GLY A 56 36.65 -0.04 -9.15
C GLY A 56 37.42 -1.15 -9.84
N TRP A 57 37.15 -2.41 -9.50
CA TRP A 57 37.75 -3.57 -10.15
C TRP A 57 37.31 -3.72 -11.61
N ALA A 58 36.03 -3.52 -11.91
CA ALA A 58 35.53 -3.50 -13.29
C ALA A 58 36.26 -2.44 -14.13
N ALA A 59 36.45 -1.23 -13.60
CA ALA A 59 37.22 -0.18 -14.25
C ALA A 59 38.70 -0.59 -14.46
N ALA A 60 39.34 -1.17 -13.45
CA ALA A 60 40.72 -1.65 -13.55
C ALA A 60 40.90 -2.72 -14.63
N LEU A 61 39.96 -3.66 -14.77
CA LEU A 61 39.95 -4.68 -15.82
C LEU A 61 39.83 -4.07 -17.22
N LEU A 62 39.05 -3.00 -17.40
CA LEU A 62 38.88 -2.33 -18.69
C LEU A 62 40.07 -1.44 -19.06
N VAL A 63 40.81 -0.92 -18.08
CA VAL A 63 41.95 -0.02 -18.30
C VAL A 63 43.25 -0.79 -18.53
N ALA A 64 43.58 -1.71 -17.64
CA ALA A 64 44.87 -2.42 -17.63
C ALA A 64 44.72 -3.80 -16.96
N PRO A 65 44.12 -4.79 -17.63
CA PRO A 65 43.97 -6.12 -17.03
C PRO A 65 45.34 -6.76 -16.81
N SER A 66 45.59 -7.20 -15.58
CA SER A 66 46.81 -7.91 -15.20
C SER A 66 46.49 -9.11 -14.31
N ARG A 67 47.40 -10.08 -14.22
CA ARG A 67 47.20 -11.25 -13.34
C ARG A 67 46.94 -10.89 -11.88
N PRO A 68 47.69 -9.95 -11.25
CA PRO A 68 47.38 -9.51 -9.89
C PRO A 68 45.97 -8.90 -9.77
N ILE A 69 45.55 -8.08 -10.74
CA ILE A 69 44.19 -7.49 -10.74
C ILE A 69 43.13 -8.59 -10.85
N LEU A 70 43.30 -9.54 -11.78
CA LEU A 70 42.37 -10.67 -11.95
C LEU A 70 42.25 -11.49 -10.66
N LEU A 71 43.38 -11.85 -10.05
CA LEU A 71 43.40 -12.63 -8.81
C LEU A 71 42.81 -11.86 -7.62
N ALA A 72 43.08 -10.56 -7.51
CA ALA A 72 42.54 -9.72 -6.43
C ALA A 72 41.01 -9.68 -6.48
N GLY A 73 40.41 -9.50 -7.67
CA GLY A 73 38.96 -9.51 -7.79
C GLY A 73 38.33 -10.89 -7.68
N ILE A 74 39.01 -11.96 -8.11
CA ILE A 74 38.58 -13.34 -7.83
C ILE A 74 38.48 -13.55 -6.31
N ALA A 75 39.53 -13.19 -5.57
CA ALA A 75 39.55 -13.33 -4.12
C ALA A 75 38.48 -12.47 -3.44
N GLY A 76 38.32 -11.21 -3.86
CA GLY A 76 37.32 -10.29 -3.31
C GLY A 76 35.88 -10.79 -3.52
N ASN A 77 35.51 -11.15 -4.75
CA ASN A 77 34.17 -11.66 -5.05
C ASN A 77 33.93 -13.02 -4.38
N ALA A 78 34.92 -13.91 -4.33
CA ALA A 78 34.80 -15.16 -3.60
C ALA A 78 34.58 -14.94 -2.09
N ALA A 79 35.19 -13.92 -1.50
CA ALA A 79 34.96 -13.55 -0.11
C ALA A 79 33.53 -13.04 0.11
N VAL A 80 33.00 -12.19 -0.78
CA VAL A 80 31.61 -11.70 -0.70
C VAL A 80 30.61 -12.85 -0.83
N ILE A 81 30.80 -13.72 -1.83
CA ILE A 81 29.99 -14.95 -1.98
C ILE A 81 30.09 -15.81 -0.72
N GLY A 82 31.28 -15.97 -0.14
CA GLY A 82 31.47 -16.73 1.09
C GLY A 82 30.74 -16.13 2.29
N THR A 83 30.81 -14.81 2.46
CA THR A 83 30.07 -14.07 3.48
C THR A 83 28.56 -14.25 3.30
N TRP A 84 28.06 -14.17 2.07
CA TRP A 84 26.66 -14.39 1.74
C TRP A 84 26.22 -15.84 2.03
N VAL A 85 27.01 -16.85 1.64
CA VAL A 85 26.71 -18.25 1.96
C VAL A 85 26.59 -18.43 3.47
N LEU A 86 27.54 -17.90 4.25
CA LEU A 86 27.51 -17.98 5.71
C LEU A 86 26.28 -17.29 6.30
N SER A 87 25.94 -16.08 5.82
CA SER A 87 24.76 -15.36 6.29
C SER A 87 23.46 -16.11 5.99
N ARG A 88 23.40 -16.91 4.91
CA ARG A 88 22.22 -17.69 4.51
C ARG A 88 22.18 -19.10 5.09
N THR A 89 23.29 -19.66 5.57
CA THR A 89 23.32 -21.00 6.17
C THR A 89 23.34 -21.00 7.68
N THR A 90 24.13 -20.12 8.28
CA THR A 90 24.41 -20.13 9.73
C THR A 90 24.14 -18.79 10.41
N GLY A 91 23.89 -17.74 9.62
CA GLY A 91 23.99 -16.37 10.11
C GLY A 91 25.44 -15.95 10.36
N LEU A 92 25.61 -14.70 10.76
CA LEU A 92 26.86 -14.04 11.12
C LEU A 92 26.79 -13.61 12.60
N PRO A 93 27.20 -14.48 13.55
CA PRO A 93 26.94 -14.30 14.99
C PRO A 93 27.60 -13.06 15.63
N PHE A 94 28.45 -12.36 14.90
CA PHE A 94 29.15 -11.16 15.35
C PHE A 94 28.66 -9.88 14.65
N VAL A 95 27.63 -9.96 13.82
CA VAL A 95 27.07 -8.85 13.05
C VAL A 95 25.65 -8.56 13.56
N PRO A 96 25.43 -7.44 14.27
CA PRO A 96 24.13 -7.07 14.79
C PRO A 96 23.08 -6.93 13.69
N GLY A 97 22.01 -7.72 13.74
CA GLY A 97 20.94 -7.79 12.74
C GLY A 97 21.16 -8.83 11.63
N ALA A 98 22.20 -9.67 11.72
CA ALA A 98 22.41 -10.81 10.81
C ALA A 98 22.86 -12.07 11.57
N GLU A 99 22.51 -12.20 12.85
CA GLU A 99 22.95 -13.28 13.72
C GLU A 99 22.38 -14.65 13.31
N HIS A 100 21.23 -14.64 12.64
CA HIS A 100 20.52 -15.84 12.20
C HIS A 100 20.54 -15.95 10.68
N ALA A 101 20.25 -17.16 10.18
CA ALA A 101 20.16 -17.40 8.76
C ALA A 101 18.87 -16.78 8.20
N GLU A 102 18.99 -15.77 7.34
CA GLU A 102 17.84 -15.13 6.71
C GLU A 102 17.50 -15.77 5.34
N PRO A 103 16.25 -15.67 4.85
CA PRO A 103 15.82 -16.26 3.58
C PRO A 103 16.51 -15.64 2.36
N LEU A 104 16.55 -16.42 1.26
CA LEU A 104 17.17 -15.99 0.01
C LEU A 104 16.32 -14.92 -0.69
N GLY A 105 16.84 -13.69 -0.76
CA GLY A 105 16.28 -12.64 -1.62
C GLY A 105 16.75 -12.80 -3.06
N VAL A 106 15.93 -12.42 -4.04
CA VAL A 106 16.35 -12.53 -5.45
C VAL A 106 17.45 -11.54 -5.81
N ARG A 107 17.49 -10.37 -5.17
CA ARG A 107 18.63 -9.45 -5.31
C ARG A 107 19.93 -10.16 -4.93
N ASP A 108 19.91 -10.95 -3.88
CA ASP A 108 21.07 -11.71 -3.41
C ASP A 108 21.47 -12.80 -4.41
N VAL A 109 20.50 -13.55 -4.92
CA VAL A 109 20.75 -14.60 -5.93
C VAL A 109 21.33 -13.99 -7.21
N VAL A 110 20.78 -12.88 -7.69
CA VAL A 110 21.24 -12.20 -8.91
C VAL A 110 22.64 -11.62 -8.69
N ALA A 111 22.89 -10.94 -7.58
CA ALA A 111 24.22 -10.44 -7.24
C ALA A 111 25.23 -11.59 -7.18
N THR A 112 24.90 -12.69 -6.49
CA THR A 112 25.78 -13.86 -6.35
C THR A 112 26.07 -14.54 -7.69
N LEU A 113 25.07 -14.64 -8.58
CA LEU A 113 25.27 -15.17 -9.95
C LEU A 113 26.20 -14.28 -10.78
N LEU A 114 26.07 -12.96 -10.67
CA LEU A 114 26.96 -12.01 -11.32
C LEU A 114 28.38 -12.11 -10.76
N GLU A 115 28.55 -12.22 -9.45
CA GLU A 115 29.85 -12.43 -8.80
C GLU A 115 30.49 -13.75 -9.23
N GLY A 116 29.72 -14.85 -9.25
CA GLY A 116 30.17 -16.15 -9.73
C GLY A 116 30.59 -16.12 -11.20
N THR A 117 29.83 -15.40 -12.03
CA THR A 117 30.17 -15.15 -13.44
C THR A 117 31.47 -14.37 -13.55
N ALA A 118 31.65 -13.33 -12.74
CA ALA A 118 32.86 -12.52 -12.72
C ALA A 118 34.09 -13.34 -12.29
N VAL A 119 33.95 -14.17 -11.25
CA VAL A 119 34.98 -15.11 -10.78
C VAL A 119 35.35 -16.13 -11.85
N GLY A 120 34.36 -16.78 -12.48
CA GLY A 120 34.59 -17.79 -13.51
C GLY A 120 35.26 -17.21 -14.77
N ALA A 121 34.79 -16.05 -15.23
CA ALA A 121 35.34 -15.37 -16.40
C ALA A 121 36.77 -14.85 -16.14
N ALA A 122 37.02 -14.27 -14.96
CA ALA A 122 38.37 -13.85 -14.56
C ALA A 122 39.31 -15.06 -14.36
N GLY A 123 38.80 -16.17 -13.78
CA GLY A 123 39.55 -17.41 -13.62
C GLY A 123 39.99 -17.98 -14.96
N LEU A 124 39.07 -18.03 -15.94
CA LEU A 124 39.40 -18.41 -17.31
C LEU A 124 40.43 -17.45 -17.93
N ALA A 125 40.33 -16.14 -17.69
CA ALA A 125 41.31 -15.16 -18.16
C ALA A 125 42.72 -15.37 -17.58
N VAL A 126 42.84 -15.83 -16.32
CA VAL A 126 44.14 -16.14 -15.69
C VAL A 126 44.85 -17.32 -16.38
N LEU A 127 44.07 -18.31 -16.83
CA LEU A 127 44.55 -19.52 -17.52
C LEU A 127 44.99 -19.25 -18.97
N LEU A 128 44.58 -18.13 -19.56
CA LEU A 128 44.98 -17.77 -20.92
C LEU A 128 46.42 -17.20 -20.98
N PRO A 129 47.12 -17.32 -22.12
CA PRO A 129 48.50 -16.87 -22.27
C PRO A 129 48.67 -15.36 -22.02
N ALA A 130 49.68 -14.98 -21.23
CA ALA A 130 49.93 -13.58 -20.85
C ALA A 130 50.24 -12.64 -22.03
N SER A 131 50.62 -13.18 -23.19
CA SER A 131 50.81 -12.43 -24.44
C SER A 131 49.50 -11.78 -24.94
N ALA A 132 48.34 -12.22 -24.46
CA ALA A 132 47.03 -11.62 -24.75
C ALA A 132 46.73 -10.35 -23.92
N ALA A 133 47.38 -10.15 -22.78
CA ALA A 133 47.12 -9.02 -21.89
C ALA A 133 47.81 -7.71 -22.34
N ALA A 134 48.78 -7.79 -23.26
CA ALA A 134 49.69 -6.70 -23.59
C ALA A 134 49.17 -5.69 -24.65
N VAL A 135 47.93 -5.80 -25.14
CA VAL A 135 47.41 -4.90 -26.18
C VAL A 135 46.32 -3.99 -25.61
N ALA A 136 46.77 -2.84 -25.11
CA ALA A 136 45.95 -1.70 -24.69
C ALA A 136 44.87 -1.33 -25.73
N LEU A 137 43.62 -1.16 -25.28
CA LEU A 137 42.59 -0.54 -26.10
C LEU A 137 42.96 0.94 -26.37
N PRO A 138 42.77 1.46 -27.60
CA PRO A 138 43.03 2.87 -27.90
C PRO A 138 42.14 3.77 -27.02
N ALA A 139 42.71 4.89 -26.55
CA ALA A 139 42.15 5.75 -25.51
C ALA A 139 40.68 6.16 -25.71
N GLY A 140 40.23 6.36 -26.96
CA GLY A 140 38.84 6.72 -27.28
C GLY A 140 37.80 5.62 -27.00
N ARG A 141 38.20 4.34 -26.93
CA ARG A 141 37.30 3.21 -26.59
C ARG A 141 37.23 2.93 -25.09
N ARG A 142 38.15 3.49 -24.29
CA ARG A 142 38.17 3.34 -22.83
C ARG A 142 37.08 4.16 -22.16
N ALA A 143 36.83 5.38 -22.66
CA ALA A 143 35.72 6.21 -22.20
C ALA A 143 34.39 5.51 -22.49
N VAL A 144 34.14 5.09 -23.75
CA VAL A 144 32.89 4.44 -24.16
C VAL A 144 32.64 3.12 -23.43
N ALA A 145 33.66 2.28 -23.16
CA ALA A 145 33.48 1.03 -22.43
C ALA A 145 33.15 1.25 -20.94
N VAL A 146 33.75 2.27 -20.31
CA VAL A 146 33.44 2.65 -18.92
C VAL A 146 32.04 3.28 -18.83
N THR A 147 31.68 4.15 -19.78
CA THR A 147 30.34 4.74 -19.85
C THR A 147 29.28 3.69 -20.20
N ALA A 148 29.57 2.74 -21.10
CA ALA A 148 28.65 1.66 -21.45
C ALA A 148 28.51 0.63 -20.32
N ALA A 149 29.57 0.32 -19.58
CA ALA A 149 29.50 -0.53 -18.39
C ALA A 149 28.73 0.16 -17.24
N ALA A 150 28.91 1.47 -17.04
CA ALA A 150 28.11 2.26 -16.11
C ALA A 150 26.64 2.34 -16.55
N VAL A 151 26.37 2.54 -17.84
CA VAL A 151 25.01 2.57 -18.40
C VAL A 151 24.37 1.18 -18.39
N LEU A 152 25.08 0.09 -18.67
CA LEU A 152 24.58 -1.30 -18.57
C LEU A 152 24.42 -1.77 -17.12
N ALA A 153 25.22 -1.27 -16.19
CA ALA A 153 25.00 -1.51 -14.76
C ALA A 153 23.74 -0.77 -14.28
N VAL A 154 23.53 0.47 -14.71
CA VAL A 154 22.31 1.25 -14.37
C VAL A 154 21.06 0.72 -15.08
N THR A 155 21.15 0.38 -16.37
CA THR A 155 20.01 -0.12 -17.17
C THR A 155 19.74 -1.62 -16.98
N GLY A 156 20.77 -2.43 -16.70
CA GLY A 156 20.62 -3.85 -16.35
C GLY A 156 20.02 -4.05 -14.96
N SER A 157 20.34 -3.17 -14.00
CA SER A 157 19.65 -3.13 -12.70
C SER A 157 18.19 -2.71 -12.85
N ALA A 158 17.89 -1.78 -13.76
CA ALA A 158 16.52 -1.38 -14.07
C ALA A 158 15.73 -2.44 -14.88
N ALA A 159 16.42 -3.25 -15.69
CA ALA A 159 15.80 -4.31 -16.49
C ALA A 159 15.63 -5.64 -15.72
N LEU A 160 16.48 -5.91 -14.72
CA LEU A 160 16.29 -6.99 -13.75
C LEU A 160 15.40 -6.58 -12.58
N ALA A 161 15.11 -5.28 -12.44
CA ALA A 161 13.98 -4.74 -11.68
C ALA A 161 12.66 -4.78 -12.49
N GLY A 162 12.47 -5.85 -13.29
CA GLY A 162 11.14 -6.38 -13.50
C GLY A 162 10.59 -6.92 -12.18
N PRO A 163 9.27 -7.02 -12.03
CA PRO A 163 8.71 -6.62 -10.77
C PRO A 163 8.56 -7.75 -9.75
N GLY A 164 9.09 -7.50 -8.55
CA GLY A 164 8.73 -8.24 -7.36
C GLY A 164 9.61 -9.46 -7.08
N HIS A 165 10.46 -9.35 -6.05
CA HIS A 165 10.94 -10.52 -5.34
C HIS A 165 11.12 -10.30 -3.83
N VAL A 166 10.71 -11.36 -3.13
CA VAL A 166 10.25 -11.53 -1.74
C VAL A 166 11.28 -11.12 -0.69
N HIS A 167 10.86 -10.36 0.33
CA HIS A 167 11.52 -10.32 1.64
C HIS A 167 10.63 -11.11 2.61
N GLY A 168 11.15 -12.21 3.15
CA GLY A 168 10.48 -12.95 4.22
C GLY A 168 10.58 -12.15 5.52
N ALA A 169 9.46 -12.05 6.22
CA ALA A 169 9.40 -11.58 7.59
C ALA A 169 10.13 -12.58 8.50
N GLU A 170 10.95 -12.10 9.43
CA GLU A 170 11.53 -12.89 10.51
C GLU A 170 10.54 -12.98 11.66
N ALA A 171 10.05 -14.19 11.93
CA ALA A 171 9.37 -14.53 13.18
C ALA A 171 10.39 -14.53 14.33
N HIS A 172 10.23 -13.61 15.27
CA HIS A 172 10.97 -13.59 16.53
C HIS A 172 10.47 -14.71 17.45
N ALA A 173 11.22 -15.81 17.53
CA ALA A 173 11.01 -16.83 18.56
C ALA A 173 11.62 -16.36 19.90
N HIS A 174 10.78 -15.99 20.86
CA HIS A 174 11.19 -15.83 22.25
C HIS A 174 11.59 -17.20 22.84
N GLY A 175 12.87 -17.34 23.18
CA GLY A 175 13.36 -18.46 23.98
C GLY A 175 12.87 -18.34 25.41
N ASP A 176 11.90 -19.18 25.78
CA ASP A 176 11.45 -19.29 27.16
C ASP A 176 12.46 -20.08 27.99
N LYS A 177 12.97 -19.44 29.04
CA LYS A 177 13.88 -20.06 30.00
C LYS A 177 13.04 -20.82 31.01
N GLY A 178 13.28 -22.13 31.04
CA GLY A 178 12.56 -23.07 31.87
C GLY A 178 12.49 -22.71 33.35
N HIS A 179 11.32 -22.99 33.93
CA HIS A 179 11.16 -23.30 35.32
C HIS A 179 10.35 -24.60 35.46
N HIS A 180 10.90 -25.47 36.29
CA HIS A 180 10.41 -26.79 36.67
C HIS A 180 8.99 -26.76 37.27
N ALA A 181 8.15 -27.70 36.87
CA ALA A 181 7.28 -28.42 37.79
C ALA A 181 6.87 -29.77 37.18
N GLU A 182 7.05 -30.81 37.97
CA GLU A 182 6.69 -32.19 37.74
C GLU A 182 5.16 -32.32 37.63
N ASP A 183 4.64 -33.13 36.71
CA ASP A 183 3.83 -34.26 37.15
C ASP A 183 3.56 -35.32 36.08
N ARG A 184 3.37 -36.52 36.60
CA ARG A 184 3.34 -37.82 35.92
C ARG A 184 2.01 -38.07 35.22
N HIS A 185 2.05 -38.84 34.13
CA HIS A 185 1.38 -40.16 33.97
C HIS A 185 1.17 -40.46 32.48
N GLY A 186 1.81 -41.54 32.01
CA GLY A 186 1.55 -42.09 30.69
C GLY A 186 0.27 -42.91 30.66
N HIS A 187 -0.27 -43.14 29.47
CA HIS A 187 -0.55 -44.48 28.95
C HIS A 187 -0.79 -44.44 27.43
N LYS A 188 -0.42 -45.55 26.81
CA LYS A 188 -0.35 -45.82 25.38
C LYS A 188 -1.72 -46.12 24.76
N ALA A 189 -1.78 -45.81 23.46
CA ALA A 189 -2.31 -46.63 22.36
C ALA A 189 -3.79 -47.06 22.35
N GLY A 190 -4.47 -46.67 21.26
CA GLY A 190 -5.73 -47.25 20.80
C GLY A 190 -6.12 -46.74 19.41
N ARG A 191 -5.55 -47.38 18.37
CA ARG A 191 -6.19 -47.64 17.06
C ARG A 191 -7.60 -48.26 17.31
N ASP A 192 -8.66 -48.15 16.52
CA ASP A 192 -8.84 -48.10 15.07
C ASP A 192 -10.37 -47.95 14.77
N HIS A 193 -10.69 -47.49 13.55
CA HIS A 193 -11.89 -47.75 12.69
C HIS A 193 -13.33 -47.50 13.23
N GLN A 194 -14.12 -46.55 12.69
CA GLN A 194 -14.86 -46.51 11.40
C GLN A 194 -16.27 -47.14 11.47
N HIS A 195 -17.16 -46.68 10.56
CA HIS A 195 -18.62 -46.89 10.38
C HIS A 195 -19.48 -45.76 10.99
N GLY A 196 -20.34 -45.02 10.27
CA GLY A 196 -20.99 -45.25 8.99
C GLY A 196 -22.51 -45.30 9.18
N HIS A 197 -23.23 -44.42 8.45
CA HIS A 197 -24.69 -44.35 8.19
C HIS A 197 -25.58 -43.36 8.99
N GLU A 198 -26.10 -42.39 8.21
CA GLU A 198 -27.34 -41.59 8.36
C GLU A 198 -28.62 -42.48 8.30
N PRO A 199 -29.88 -41.98 8.16
CA PRO A 199 -30.48 -40.65 8.43
C PRO A 199 -31.82 -40.72 9.22
N GLY A 200 -32.38 -39.54 9.52
CA GLY A 200 -33.82 -39.35 9.82
C GLY A 200 -34.09 -39.00 11.28
N GLY A 201 -35.04 -38.14 11.63
CA GLY A 201 -36.07 -37.41 10.93
C GLY A 201 -36.65 -36.41 11.94
N GLY A 202 -37.27 -35.34 11.45
CA GLY A 202 -37.61 -34.17 12.25
C GLY A 202 -38.70 -34.37 13.31
N ALA A 203 -38.85 -33.36 14.16
CA ALA A 203 -40.14 -32.80 14.58
C ALA A 203 -39.92 -31.51 15.38
N ARG A 204 -40.77 -30.52 15.06
CA ARG A 204 -41.03 -29.28 15.80
C ARG A 204 -41.50 -29.53 17.23
N HIS A 205 -41.34 -28.51 18.07
CA HIS A 205 -42.29 -27.89 19.03
C HIS A 205 -41.51 -27.37 20.25
N GLN A 206 -41.37 -26.05 20.42
CA GLN A 206 -42.29 -25.08 21.06
C GLN A 206 -42.10 -24.95 22.58
N HIS A 207 -42.15 -23.68 22.99
CA HIS A 207 -41.83 -23.08 24.28
C HIS A 207 -42.61 -23.63 25.48
N GLY A 208 -41.99 -23.49 26.65
CA GLY A 208 -42.66 -23.51 27.95
C GLY A 208 -41.88 -22.66 28.95
N ASP A 209 -42.48 -21.54 29.36
CA ASP A 209 -42.07 -20.75 30.53
C ASP A 209 -42.29 -21.54 31.83
N GLY A 210 -41.42 -21.31 32.82
CA GLY A 210 -41.50 -21.96 34.12
C GLY A 210 -40.67 -21.25 35.19
N THR A 211 -41.37 -20.42 35.96
CA THR A 211 -41.04 -19.74 37.22
C THR A 211 -40.08 -20.43 38.20
N GLY A 212 -39.10 -19.64 38.70
CA GLY A 212 -38.87 -19.30 40.12
C GLY A 212 -38.46 -20.36 41.15
N HIS A 213 -37.36 -20.09 41.89
CA HIS A 213 -37.27 -20.19 43.35
C HIS A 213 -35.96 -19.55 43.86
N GLY A 214 -36.03 -18.83 44.97
CA GLY A 214 -34.89 -18.18 45.64
C GLY A 214 -34.65 -18.71 47.05
N HIS A 215 -33.51 -18.33 47.64
CA HIS A 215 -33.12 -18.27 49.07
C HIS A 215 -31.77 -17.54 49.08
N GLY A 216 -31.32 -16.72 50.05
CA GLY A 216 -31.85 -16.28 51.33
C GLY A 216 -30.77 -15.42 52.02
N ASP A 217 -31.24 -14.36 52.68
CA ASP A 217 -30.81 -13.71 53.93
C ASP A 217 -29.34 -13.45 54.30
N GLY A 218 -29.10 -12.19 54.67
CA GLY A 218 -27.95 -11.72 55.47
C GLY A 218 -28.23 -10.32 56.03
N THR A 219 -28.76 -10.28 57.25
CA THR A 219 -29.14 -9.11 58.07
C THR A 219 -27.94 -8.30 58.60
N GLY A 220 -28.13 -6.98 58.87
CA GLY A 220 -27.32 -6.28 59.89
C GLY A 220 -27.28 -4.75 59.87
N HIS A 221 -28.27 -4.12 60.53
CA HIS A 221 -28.24 -2.91 61.39
C HIS A 221 -27.46 -1.61 61.04
N GLY A 222 -28.15 -0.46 61.22
CA GLY A 222 -27.69 0.56 62.20
C GLY A 222 -27.60 2.03 61.76
N ASP A 223 -28.67 2.79 62.05
CA ASP A 223 -28.70 4.15 62.64
C ASP A 223 -28.26 5.44 61.88
N ALA A 224 -29.29 6.19 61.47
CA ALA A 224 -29.74 7.49 62.01
C ALA A 224 -28.98 8.84 61.81
N ALA A 225 -29.81 9.80 61.34
CA ALA A 225 -29.96 11.22 61.75
C ALA A 225 -29.13 12.33 61.08
N GLY A 226 -29.81 13.40 60.63
CA GLY A 226 -29.17 14.66 60.25
C GLY A 226 -29.94 15.70 59.40
N ASP A 227 -31.21 15.91 59.71
CA ASP A 227 -32.07 17.11 59.61
C ASP A 227 -31.73 18.46 58.90
N HIS A 228 -32.83 19.07 58.39
CA HIS A 228 -33.23 20.48 58.17
C HIS A 228 -32.57 21.47 57.19
N GLY A 229 -33.44 22.13 56.40
CA GLY A 229 -33.22 23.44 55.78
C GLY A 229 -34.28 23.85 54.74
N THR A 230 -35.42 24.38 55.20
CA THR A 230 -36.53 24.93 54.40
C THR A 230 -36.28 26.37 53.94
N GLY A 231 -36.91 26.78 52.83
CA GLY A 231 -36.96 28.18 52.38
C GLY A 231 -37.92 28.38 51.21
N ASN A 232 -39.16 28.79 51.51
CA ASN A 232 -40.24 29.15 50.61
C ASN A 232 -40.29 30.69 50.45
N HIS A 233 -40.65 31.25 49.29
CA HIS A 233 -41.30 32.57 49.19
C HIS A 233 -42.09 32.73 47.88
N ASP A 234 -43.30 33.26 48.05
CA ASP A 234 -44.41 33.46 47.09
C ASP A 234 -44.39 34.80 46.32
N HIS A 235 -45.28 34.87 45.31
CA HIS A 235 -46.00 35.95 44.59
C HIS A 235 -45.98 37.40 45.16
N ASP A 236 -46.15 38.50 44.40
CA ASP A 236 -47.29 38.86 43.52
C ASP A 236 -47.11 40.18 42.70
N ASP A 237 -48.00 40.37 41.72
CA ASP A 237 -48.66 41.58 41.16
C ASP A 237 -48.05 42.66 40.21
N GLY A 238 -48.68 42.75 39.02
CA GLY A 238 -49.41 43.92 38.42
C GLY A 238 -48.60 45.11 37.88
N THR A 239 -48.91 45.85 36.79
CA THR A 239 -49.99 46.08 35.80
C THR A 239 -49.31 46.92 34.69
N GLY A 240 -49.61 46.97 33.39
CA GLY A 240 -50.87 47.19 32.66
C GLY A 240 -50.57 48.15 31.49
N HIS A 241 -51.05 47.86 30.27
CA HIS A 241 -51.52 48.86 29.28
C HIS A 241 -52.26 48.18 28.11
N THR A 242 -53.57 48.39 28.11
CA THR A 242 -54.55 48.58 26.99
C THR A 242 -53.95 48.62 25.57
N GLY A 243 -54.41 47.93 24.53
CA GLY A 243 -55.79 47.61 24.11
C GLY A 243 -56.16 48.46 22.87
N ASN A 244 -56.30 47.85 21.68
CA ASN A 244 -57.57 47.75 20.91
C ASN A 244 -57.37 47.49 19.39
N HIS A 245 -58.34 46.75 18.87
CA HIS A 245 -58.56 46.17 17.54
C HIS A 245 -58.65 47.14 16.34
N SER A 246 -58.40 46.61 15.15
CA SER A 246 -59.37 46.72 14.03
C SER A 246 -59.23 45.54 13.07
N ASP A 247 -60.32 44.81 12.92
CA ASP A 247 -60.56 43.69 12.00
C ASP A 247 -60.52 44.13 10.53
N HIS A 248 -60.19 43.23 9.60
CA HIS A 248 -60.84 43.10 8.28
C HIS A 248 -60.85 41.62 7.87
N ASN A 249 -61.98 41.21 7.28
CA ASN A 249 -62.49 39.85 7.14
C ASN A 249 -62.54 39.42 5.65
N GLY A 250 -62.41 38.10 5.38
CA GLY A 250 -62.78 37.40 4.13
C GLY A 250 -61.85 37.64 2.92
N ASP A 251 -61.44 36.66 2.11
CA ASP A 251 -62.14 35.47 1.63
C ASP A 251 -61.18 34.36 1.13
N ASN A 252 -61.76 33.15 1.09
CA ASN A 252 -61.27 31.86 0.61
C ASN A 252 -60.62 31.85 -0.79
N ASP A 253 -59.65 30.96 -1.00
CA ASP A 253 -59.87 29.75 -1.80
C ASP A 253 -58.70 28.74 -1.69
N ASN A 254 -59.05 27.49 -2.01
CA ASN A 254 -58.61 26.23 -1.42
C ASN A 254 -57.64 25.41 -2.31
N HIS A 255 -57.05 24.36 -1.71
CA HIS A 255 -56.32 23.16 -2.21
C HIS A 255 -54.90 23.09 -1.61
N GLY A 256 -54.56 22.25 -0.61
CA GLY A 256 -54.81 20.80 -0.41
C GLY A 256 -53.76 19.99 -1.20
N ASP A 257 -52.83 19.18 -0.68
CA ASP A 257 -52.66 18.39 0.56
C ASP A 257 -51.13 18.20 0.79
N SER A 258 -50.52 18.34 1.98
CA SER A 258 -50.46 17.50 3.20
C SER A 258 -49.88 16.07 3.07
N HIS A 259 -49.00 15.77 4.04
CA HIS A 259 -48.45 14.50 4.54
C HIS A 259 -47.00 14.20 4.12
N GLY A 260 -46.06 13.94 5.02
CA GLY A 260 -46.11 13.85 6.48
C GLY A 260 -44.71 13.53 7.00
N ASP A 261 -44.33 14.19 8.07
CA ASP A 261 -43.14 13.95 8.89
C ASP A 261 -43.32 12.64 9.67
N HIS A 262 -42.31 11.76 9.67
CA HIS A 262 -42.06 10.78 10.73
C HIS A 262 -40.61 10.27 10.60
N GLY A 263 -39.76 10.73 11.51
CA GLY A 263 -38.65 9.91 11.97
C GLY A 263 -39.19 8.74 12.80
N ASP A 264 -38.57 7.57 12.66
CA ASP A 264 -38.07 6.81 13.80
C ASP A 264 -37.18 5.65 13.33
N ASN A 265 -36.16 5.44 14.14
CA ASN A 265 -35.08 4.48 14.05
C ASN A 265 -35.56 3.10 14.51
N HIS A 266 -35.34 2.03 13.76
CA HIS A 266 -35.10 0.69 14.30
C HIS A 266 -34.39 -0.18 13.25
N GLY A 267 -33.28 -0.78 13.68
CA GLY A 267 -32.52 -1.73 12.88
C GLY A 267 -33.23 -3.07 12.76
N ASP A 268 -32.98 -3.72 11.63
CA ASP A 268 -33.13 -5.16 11.47
C ASP A 268 -31.86 -5.70 10.81
N GLN A 269 -31.14 -6.49 11.61
CA GLN A 269 -30.14 -7.42 11.14
C GLN A 269 -30.85 -8.55 10.40
N HIS A 270 -30.70 -8.60 9.08
CA HIS A 270 -30.87 -9.85 8.33
C HIS A 270 -29.79 -9.92 7.26
N GLY A 271 -28.83 -10.82 7.48
CA GLY A 271 -27.93 -11.26 6.42
C GLY A 271 -28.69 -12.06 5.38
N ASP A 272 -28.42 -11.78 4.10
CA ASP A 272 -27.93 -12.78 3.16
C ASP A 272 -27.49 -12.11 1.84
N HIS A 273 -26.43 -12.67 1.26
CA HIS A 273 -25.96 -12.57 -0.13
C HIS A 273 -25.26 -11.28 -0.62
N ASP A 274 -23.92 -11.39 -0.69
CA ASP A 274 -23.13 -11.26 -1.91
C ASP A 274 -23.73 -10.40 -3.04
N ASN A 275 -23.50 -9.10 -2.96
CA ASN A 275 -23.15 -8.30 -4.13
C ASN A 275 -22.42 -7.06 -3.62
N HIS A 276 -21.24 -6.81 -4.19
CA HIS A 276 -20.47 -5.58 -4.02
C HIS A 276 -21.32 -4.40 -4.50
N ALA A 277 -22.13 -3.86 -3.60
CA ALA A 277 -22.87 -2.63 -3.84
C ALA A 277 -21.86 -1.50 -3.78
N VAL A 278 -21.60 -0.92 -4.96
CA VAL A 278 -21.16 0.46 -5.09
C VAL A 278 -21.98 1.30 -4.08
N PRO A 279 -21.37 2.16 -3.24
CA PRO A 279 -22.13 2.95 -2.28
C PRO A 279 -23.32 3.61 -2.98
N ASP A 280 -24.50 3.65 -2.34
CA ASP A 280 -25.74 4.22 -2.91
C ASP A 280 -25.60 5.69 -3.39
N ASP A 281 -24.46 6.33 -3.08
CA ASP A 281 -24.02 7.64 -3.54
C ASP A 281 -23.21 7.64 -4.86
N PHE A 282 -23.02 6.51 -5.54
CA PHE A 282 -22.46 6.52 -6.90
C PHE A 282 -23.52 7.01 -7.88
N PRO A 283 -23.39 8.22 -8.43
CA PRO A 283 -24.42 8.72 -9.32
C PRO A 283 -24.35 7.95 -10.65
N ASP A 284 -25.50 7.90 -11.32
CA ASP A 284 -25.75 7.22 -12.59
C ASP A 284 -24.52 7.17 -13.52
N PRO A 285 -24.09 5.99 -14.00
CA PRO A 285 -22.97 5.85 -14.95
C PRO A 285 -23.03 6.80 -16.16
N GLU A 286 -24.22 7.20 -16.64
CA GLU A 286 -24.37 8.19 -17.72
C GLU A 286 -23.82 9.58 -17.36
N PHE A 287 -23.77 9.91 -16.07
CA PHE A 287 -23.20 11.16 -15.55
C PHE A 287 -21.70 11.25 -15.77
N TRP A 288 -21.02 10.10 -15.77
CA TRP A 288 -19.56 10.01 -15.78
C TRP A 288 -18.95 9.88 -17.16
N GLY A 289 -19.75 9.57 -18.18
CA GLY A 289 -19.34 9.49 -19.56
C GLY A 289 -19.20 8.06 -20.06
N GLU A 290 -18.32 7.87 -21.05
CA GLU A 290 -18.07 6.56 -21.64
C GLU A 290 -17.23 5.70 -20.68
N LYS A 291 -17.52 4.40 -20.64
CA LYS A 291 -16.80 3.44 -19.81
C LYS A 291 -15.88 2.58 -20.67
N THR A 292 -14.60 2.55 -20.32
CA THR A 292 -13.63 1.63 -20.91
C THR A 292 -13.03 0.72 -19.82
N THR A 293 -13.18 -0.60 -19.97
CA THR A 293 -12.54 -1.55 -19.07
C THR A 293 -11.08 -1.77 -19.48
N MET A 294 -10.18 -1.42 -18.59
CA MET A 294 -8.77 -1.79 -18.63
C MET A 294 -8.60 -3.18 -18.03
N ARG A 295 -7.77 -4.03 -18.66
CA ARG A 295 -7.39 -5.34 -18.12
C ARG A 295 -5.89 -5.57 -18.29
N VAL A 296 -5.24 -6.02 -17.22
CA VAL A 296 -3.81 -6.30 -17.18
C VAL A 296 -3.57 -7.66 -16.53
N GLY A 297 -2.61 -8.41 -17.08
CA GLY A 297 -2.29 -9.77 -16.69
C GLY A 297 -2.11 -10.66 -17.93
N PRO A 298 -2.07 -11.99 -17.76
CA PRO A 298 -2.23 -12.71 -16.49
C PRO A 298 -1.08 -12.49 -15.50
N PHE A 299 -1.39 -12.36 -14.22
CA PHE A 299 -0.44 -12.44 -13.12
C PHE A 299 -0.44 -13.85 -12.54
N LEU A 300 0.67 -14.57 -12.67
CA LEU A 300 0.87 -15.86 -12.01
C LEU A 300 1.37 -15.62 -10.59
N LEU A 301 0.54 -15.97 -9.61
CA LEU A 301 0.85 -15.84 -8.19
C LEU A 301 1.32 -17.19 -7.65
N PRO A 302 2.54 -17.27 -7.06
CA PRO A 302 3.00 -18.49 -6.42
C PRO A 302 2.14 -18.83 -5.18
N PRO A 303 2.12 -20.09 -4.72
CA PRO A 303 1.54 -20.46 -3.43
C PRO A 303 2.08 -19.61 -2.27
N SER A 304 1.30 -19.41 -1.20
CA SER A 304 1.70 -18.64 -0.01
C SER A 304 3.08 -19.02 0.51
N ARG A 305 3.31 -20.33 0.73
CA ARG A 305 4.60 -20.91 1.18
C ARG A 305 5.77 -20.74 0.21
N MET A 306 5.53 -20.29 -1.02
CA MET A 306 6.53 -20.02 -2.05
C MET A 306 6.64 -18.52 -2.36
N GLY A 307 6.28 -17.66 -1.39
CA GLY A 307 6.30 -16.21 -1.56
C GLY A 307 5.02 -15.66 -2.22
N GLY A 308 3.91 -16.40 -2.16
CA GLY A 308 2.59 -15.91 -2.59
C GLY A 308 2.12 -14.73 -1.76
N GLU A 309 2.53 -14.65 -0.50
CA GLU A 309 2.22 -13.56 0.43
C GLU A 309 3.30 -12.47 0.44
N ALA A 310 4.16 -12.45 -0.58
CA ALA A 310 5.22 -11.47 -0.65
C ALA A 310 4.69 -10.09 -1.08
N HIS A 311 5.12 -9.05 -0.35
CA HIS A 311 4.81 -7.65 -0.64
C HIS A 311 5.63 -7.12 -1.82
N LEU A 312 5.18 -7.50 -3.02
CA LEU A 312 5.90 -7.33 -4.27
C LEU A 312 5.18 -6.41 -5.24
N ASN A 313 5.66 -5.17 -5.28
CA ASN A 313 5.35 -4.20 -6.31
C ASN A 313 5.54 -4.79 -7.71
N ARG A 314 4.47 -4.77 -8.51
CA ARG A 314 4.50 -5.12 -9.93
C ARG A 314 4.29 -3.97 -10.92
N PRO A 315 5.30 -3.12 -11.21
CA PRO A 315 5.23 -2.14 -12.29
C PRO A 315 4.97 -2.72 -13.68
N GLY A 316 4.21 -1.97 -14.49
CA GLY A 316 4.06 -2.23 -15.91
C GLY A 316 3.43 -1.04 -16.66
N ILE A 317 3.27 -1.19 -17.96
CA ILE A 317 2.60 -0.22 -18.83
C ILE A 317 1.27 -0.79 -19.29
N ILE A 318 0.22 0.04 -19.26
CA ILE A 318 -1.10 -0.33 -19.77
C ILE A 318 -1.05 -0.37 -21.31
N PRO A 319 -1.30 -1.54 -21.93
CA PRO A 319 -1.09 -1.74 -23.36
C PRO A 319 -2.08 -0.93 -24.22
N SER A 320 -3.31 -0.78 -23.74
CA SER A 320 -4.39 -0.06 -24.42
C SER A 320 -4.90 1.06 -23.52
N GLN A 321 -4.65 2.30 -23.93
CA GLN A 321 -5.12 3.47 -23.20
C GLN A 321 -6.65 3.52 -23.17
N PRO A 322 -7.27 3.87 -22.03
CA PRO A 322 -8.72 3.84 -21.87
C PRO A 322 -9.43 4.84 -22.79
N CYS A 323 -8.74 5.93 -23.11
CA CYS A 323 -9.21 6.97 -24.03
C CYS A 323 -8.02 7.79 -24.55
N ARG A 324 -8.26 8.60 -25.60
CA ARG A 324 -7.28 9.54 -26.16
C ARG A 324 -7.78 10.97 -25.99
N ASN A 325 -6.92 11.86 -25.48
CA ASN A 325 -7.24 13.27 -25.29
C ASN A 325 -8.61 13.46 -24.60
N CYS A 326 -8.69 12.95 -23.39
CA CYS A 326 -9.90 12.83 -22.59
C CYS A 326 -9.66 13.30 -21.15
N TYR A 327 -10.76 13.49 -20.43
CA TYR A 327 -10.80 13.61 -18.98
C TYR A 327 -11.26 12.28 -18.39
N ILE A 328 -10.48 11.70 -17.49
CA ILE A 328 -10.94 10.60 -16.64
C ILE A 328 -11.76 11.20 -15.50
N THR A 329 -12.98 10.71 -15.32
CA THR A 329 -13.98 11.24 -14.39
C THR A 329 -14.22 10.31 -13.21
N GLY A 330 -13.95 9.01 -13.38
CA GLY A 330 -14.00 8.02 -12.31
C GLY A 330 -13.20 6.76 -12.67
N ILE A 331 -12.80 6.01 -11.64
CA ILE A 331 -12.05 4.76 -11.77
C ILE A 331 -12.58 3.78 -10.73
N GLU A 332 -12.91 2.57 -11.18
CA GLU A 332 -13.42 1.48 -10.33
C GLU A 332 -12.55 0.22 -10.52
N PRO A 333 -11.70 -0.14 -9.53
CA PRO A 333 -10.76 -1.25 -9.65
C PRO A 333 -11.39 -2.60 -9.31
N ARG A 334 -10.94 -3.66 -9.99
CA ARG A 334 -11.36 -5.05 -9.75
C ARG A 334 -10.15 -5.99 -9.84
N LEU A 335 -10.13 -7.02 -9.01
CA LEU A 335 -9.21 -8.15 -9.19
C LEU A 335 -10.04 -9.38 -9.52
N VAL A 336 -9.73 -10.05 -10.62
CA VAL A 336 -10.55 -11.15 -11.15
C VAL A 336 -9.71 -12.36 -11.56
N TYR A 337 -10.31 -13.55 -11.55
CA TYR A 337 -9.72 -14.74 -12.17
C TYR A 337 -9.94 -14.76 -13.69
N GLY A 338 -9.42 -15.80 -14.36
CA GLY A 338 -9.54 -15.96 -15.80
C GLY A 338 -10.98 -16.07 -16.31
N ASP A 339 -11.89 -16.58 -15.49
CA ASP A 339 -13.33 -16.69 -15.80
C ASP A 339 -14.12 -15.41 -15.50
N GLY A 340 -13.47 -14.37 -14.95
CA GLY A 340 -14.09 -13.10 -14.60
C GLY A 340 -14.68 -13.05 -13.18
N SER A 341 -14.63 -14.14 -12.41
CA SER A 341 -15.05 -14.13 -11.02
C SER A 341 -14.16 -13.23 -10.16
N PRO A 342 -14.69 -12.57 -9.11
CA PRO A 342 -13.87 -11.79 -8.17
C PRO A 342 -12.77 -12.64 -7.54
N ALA A 343 -11.56 -12.11 -7.47
CA ALA A 343 -10.43 -12.74 -6.80
C ALA A 343 -10.17 -11.99 -5.49
N ASP A 344 -10.49 -12.58 -4.35
CA ASP A 344 -10.51 -11.96 -3.02
C ASP A 344 -10.03 -12.92 -1.93
N LEU A 345 -9.94 -12.43 -0.69
CA LEU A 345 -9.41 -13.21 0.42
C LEU A 345 -10.21 -14.50 0.65
N GLY A 346 -11.53 -14.47 0.43
CA GLY A 346 -12.43 -15.63 0.54
C GLY A 346 -12.08 -16.77 -0.39
N ASN A 347 -11.47 -16.45 -1.53
CA ASN A 347 -10.97 -17.43 -2.47
C ASN A 347 -9.44 -17.42 -2.59
N GLY A 348 -8.73 -16.74 -1.70
CA GLY A 348 -7.28 -16.83 -1.48
C GLY A 348 -6.41 -15.86 -2.30
N ALA A 349 -6.96 -14.83 -2.93
CA ALA A 349 -6.19 -13.77 -3.58
C ALA A 349 -6.42 -12.42 -2.87
N MET A 350 -5.46 -11.52 -2.89
CA MET A 350 -5.66 -10.18 -2.30
C MET A 350 -5.01 -9.15 -3.20
N LEU A 351 -5.74 -8.07 -3.48
CA LEU A 351 -5.13 -6.88 -4.05
C LEU A 351 -4.55 -6.08 -2.88
N HIS A 352 -3.25 -6.21 -2.62
CA HIS A 352 -2.65 -5.51 -1.48
C HIS A 352 -2.57 -4.01 -1.78
N HIS A 353 -2.07 -3.63 -2.96
CA HIS A 353 -2.24 -2.29 -3.50
C HIS A 353 -2.18 -2.27 -5.03
N THR A 354 -2.78 -1.25 -5.62
CA THR A 354 -2.50 -0.84 -6.98
C THR A 354 -2.42 0.66 -7.06
N VAL A 355 -1.58 1.15 -7.96
CA VAL A 355 -1.43 2.56 -8.27
C VAL A 355 -1.40 2.72 -9.78
N LEU A 356 -2.13 3.69 -10.32
CA LEU A 356 -2.05 4.08 -11.73
C LEU A 356 -1.30 5.41 -11.86
N MET A 357 -0.46 5.51 -12.88
CA MET A 357 0.35 6.69 -13.16
C MET A 357 0.19 7.18 -14.60
N ASP A 358 0.16 8.49 -14.79
CA ASP A 358 0.29 9.13 -16.10
C ASP A 358 1.77 9.43 -16.38
N THR A 359 2.40 8.61 -17.24
CA THR A 359 3.83 8.69 -17.56
C THR A 359 4.25 9.99 -18.25
N GLY A 360 3.28 10.72 -18.83
CA GLY A 360 3.53 11.98 -19.53
C GLY A 360 3.60 13.20 -18.60
N ARG A 361 3.32 13.03 -17.29
CA ARG A 361 3.27 14.14 -16.33
C ARG A 361 4.15 13.87 -15.12
N ASN A 362 4.68 14.94 -14.54
CA ASN A 362 5.45 14.87 -13.30
C ASN A 362 4.50 14.73 -12.11
N ASP A 363 4.87 13.91 -11.14
CA ASP A 363 4.15 13.80 -9.88
C ASP A 363 4.40 15.05 -9.00
N PRO A 364 3.35 15.71 -8.48
CA PRO A 364 3.54 16.93 -7.68
C PRO A 364 4.30 16.70 -6.37
N THR A 365 4.17 15.52 -5.78
CA THR A 365 4.74 15.19 -4.48
C THR A 365 5.99 14.32 -4.62
N CYS A 366 6.25 13.77 -5.81
CA CYS A 366 7.50 13.09 -6.11
C CYS A 366 8.17 13.46 -7.44
N GLU A 367 9.39 13.99 -7.39
CA GLU A 367 10.07 14.47 -8.60
C GLU A 367 10.42 13.34 -9.58
N ARG A 368 10.46 13.65 -10.88
CA ARG A 368 10.57 12.68 -11.98
C ARG A 368 11.76 11.71 -11.91
N PHE A 369 12.81 12.06 -11.19
CA PHE A 369 14.02 11.23 -11.06
C PHE A 369 14.22 10.67 -9.64
N ASN A 370 13.17 10.69 -8.82
CA ASN A 370 13.18 10.18 -7.47
C ASN A 370 12.15 9.06 -7.30
N GLY A 371 12.60 7.86 -6.96
CA GLY A 371 11.73 6.72 -6.63
C GLY A 371 10.59 6.49 -7.62
N VAL A 372 9.36 6.44 -7.11
CA VAL A 372 8.12 6.23 -7.88
C VAL A 372 7.84 7.33 -8.92
N GLY A 373 8.43 8.52 -8.77
CA GLY A 373 8.27 9.63 -9.71
C GLY A 373 8.79 9.32 -11.13
N LEU A 374 9.66 8.31 -11.29
CA LEU A 374 10.10 7.79 -12.58
C LEU A 374 8.95 7.22 -13.43
N LEU A 375 7.87 6.75 -12.79
CA LEU A 375 6.69 6.19 -13.45
C LEU A 375 5.66 7.26 -13.86
N GLY A 376 5.90 8.52 -13.49
CA GLY A 376 5.02 9.65 -13.78
C GLY A 376 4.09 9.99 -12.62
N ARG A 377 3.06 10.78 -12.92
CA ARG A 377 2.14 11.30 -11.92
C ARG A 377 1.15 10.23 -11.47
N ARG A 378 1.09 9.92 -10.17
CA ARG A 378 0.06 9.05 -9.60
C ARG A 378 -1.32 9.70 -9.78
N ILE A 379 -2.26 8.96 -10.37
CA ILE A 379 -3.61 9.45 -10.67
C ILE A 379 -4.72 8.67 -9.95
N PHE A 380 -4.41 7.48 -9.45
CA PHE A 380 -5.33 6.61 -8.73
C PHE A 380 -4.58 5.59 -7.89
N ALA A 381 -5.19 5.16 -6.78
CA ALA A 381 -4.79 3.96 -6.07
C ALA A 381 -5.97 3.33 -5.32
N ALA A 382 -5.81 2.05 -5.04
CA ALA A 382 -6.71 1.27 -4.19
C ALA A 382 -5.93 0.08 -3.58
N GLY A 383 -6.38 -0.39 -2.42
CA GLY A 383 -5.97 -1.66 -1.83
C GLY A 383 -7.04 -2.74 -2.00
N ASN A 384 -7.13 -3.62 -1.01
CA ASN A 384 -8.05 -4.74 -1.04
C ASN A 384 -9.52 -4.29 -0.95
N GLU A 385 -9.74 -3.12 -0.35
CA GLU A 385 -11.01 -2.42 -0.25
C GLU A 385 -11.56 -1.97 -1.62
N ARG A 386 -10.71 -1.86 -2.65
CA ARG A 386 -11.11 -1.50 -4.03
C ARG A 386 -11.93 -0.22 -4.13
N THR A 387 -11.75 0.71 -3.20
CA THR A 387 -12.53 1.95 -3.14
C THR A 387 -12.40 2.70 -4.47
N PRO A 388 -13.53 2.96 -5.15
CA PRO A 388 -13.52 3.69 -6.40
C PRO A 388 -13.31 5.18 -6.15
N ILE A 389 -12.80 5.90 -7.16
CA ILE A 389 -12.79 7.37 -7.15
C ILE A 389 -13.83 7.91 -8.13
N SER A 390 -14.53 8.95 -7.68
CA SER A 390 -15.50 9.67 -8.49
C SER A 390 -15.34 11.18 -8.29
N LEU A 391 -15.02 11.91 -9.35
CA LEU A 391 -14.77 13.36 -9.31
C LEU A 391 -16.06 14.13 -9.51
N PRO A 392 -16.35 15.28 -8.88
CA PRO A 392 -17.64 15.95 -9.08
C PRO A 392 -17.92 16.33 -10.55
N ARG A 393 -19.19 16.55 -10.90
CA ARG A 393 -19.59 16.94 -12.27
C ARG A 393 -18.73 18.06 -12.83
N GLY A 394 -18.26 17.87 -14.05
CA GLY A 394 -17.48 18.89 -14.76
C GLY A 394 -16.01 18.95 -14.33
N TYR A 395 -15.55 18.06 -13.45
CA TYR A 395 -14.13 17.90 -13.12
C TYR A 395 -13.59 16.60 -13.70
N GLY A 396 -12.31 16.57 -14.03
CA GLY A 396 -11.68 15.37 -14.57
C GLY A 396 -10.16 15.42 -14.58
N PHE A 397 -9.52 14.25 -14.47
CA PHE A 397 -8.09 14.11 -14.70
C PHE A 397 -7.81 14.19 -16.19
N GLN A 398 -7.21 15.30 -16.63
CA GLN A 398 -6.83 15.44 -18.03
C GLN A 398 -5.65 14.53 -18.35
N THR A 399 -5.87 13.56 -19.22
CA THR A 399 -4.81 12.67 -19.73
C THR A 399 -3.72 13.46 -20.44
N SER A 400 -2.47 13.01 -20.36
CA SER A 400 -1.37 13.59 -21.15
C SER A 400 -1.33 13.10 -22.60
N GLY A 401 -2.00 11.98 -22.89
CA GLY A 401 -1.88 11.22 -24.13
C GLY A 401 -0.71 10.23 -24.16
N ALA A 402 0.18 10.25 -23.16
CA ALA A 402 1.19 9.21 -22.95
C ALA A 402 0.56 7.95 -22.34
N PRO A 403 1.23 6.79 -22.42
CA PRO A 403 0.72 5.57 -21.80
C PRO A 403 0.57 5.69 -20.29
N LEU A 404 -0.54 5.21 -19.73
CA LEU A 404 -0.64 4.94 -18.30
C LEU A 404 0.32 3.80 -17.90
N ALA A 405 0.99 3.97 -16.77
CA ALA A 405 1.70 2.92 -16.05
C ALA A 405 0.84 2.46 -14.86
N TYR A 406 1.18 1.30 -14.32
CA TYR A 406 0.61 0.82 -13.08
C TYR A 406 1.70 0.22 -12.20
N ILE A 407 1.43 0.17 -10.90
CA ILE A 407 2.04 -0.74 -9.94
C ILE A 407 0.90 -1.61 -9.39
N ALA A 408 1.13 -2.91 -9.27
CA ALA A 408 0.18 -3.81 -8.62
C ALA A 408 0.91 -4.76 -7.67
N GLU A 409 0.52 -4.78 -6.41
CA GLU A 409 0.92 -5.81 -5.46
C GLU A 409 -0.27 -6.70 -5.18
N ILE A 410 -0.08 -7.97 -5.51
CA ILE A 410 -1.15 -8.96 -5.48
C ILE A 410 -0.60 -10.19 -4.79
N MET A 411 -1.31 -10.61 -3.75
CA MET A 411 -0.93 -11.70 -2.87
C MET A 411 -1.82 -12.92 -3.11
N ASN A 412 -1.29 -14.08 -2.77
CA ASN A 412 -1.95 -15.37 -2.81
C ASN A 412 -1.76 -16.07 -1.48
N HIS A 413 -2.85 -16.13 -0.72
CA HIS A 413 -2.94 -16.76 0.60
C HIS A 413 -3.22 -18.28 0.50
N SER A 414 -3.40 -18.81 -0.71
CA SER A 414 -3.62 -20.25 -0.92
C SER A 414 -2.33 -21.03 -1.11
N ASN A 415 -2.39 -22.34 -0.90
CA ASN A 415 -1.28 -23.26 -1.16
C ASN A 415 -1.15 -23.71 -2.63
N ARG A 416 -1.87 -23.08 -3.57
CA ARG A 416 -1.85 -23.38 -5.01
C ARG A 416 -1.44 -22.15 -5.81
N PHE A 417 -0.93 -22.37 -7.01
CA PHE A 417 -0.76 -21.26 -7.95
C PHE A 417 -2.12 -20.65 -8.31
N LYS A 418 -2.16 -19.33 -8.40
CA LYS A 418 -3.33 -18.59 -8.89
C LYS A 418 -2.95 -17.77 -10.11
N THR A 419 -3.90 -17.60 -11.01
CA THR A 419 -3.75 -16.68 -12.14
C THR A 419 -4.86 -15.65 -12.09
N VAL A 420 -4.49 -14.39 -11.94
CA VAL A 420 -5.44 -13.28 -11.80
C VAL A 420 -5.17 -12.18 -12.81
N TYR A 421 -6.13 -11.28 -12.95
CA TYR A 421 -6.07 -10.10 -13.78
C TYR A 421 -6.49 -8.89 -12.94
N LEU A 422 -5.73 -7.81 -13.07
CA LEU A 422 -6.14 -6.51 -12.56
C LEU A 422 -7.02 -5.87 -13.64
N GLU A 423 -8.26 -5.54 -13.28
CA GLU A 423 -9.19 -4.80 -14.11
C GLU A 423 -9.49 -3.44 -13.49
N ALA A 424 -9.84 -2.46 -14.32
CA ALA A 424 -10.44 -1.22 -13.85
C ALA A 424 -11.42 -0.69 -14.89
N ASP A 425 -12.61 -0.33 -14.45
CA ASP A 425 -13.55 0.42 -15.27
C ASP A 425 -13.16 1.90 -15.18
N ILE A 426 -12.74 2.47 -16.31
CA ILE A 426 -12.34 3.86 -16.44
C ILE A 426 -13.48 4.63 -17.08
N TYR A 427 -14.07 5.56 -16.34
CA TYR A 427 -15.08 6.48 -16.86
C TYR A 427 -14.40 7.73 -17.40
N HIS A 428 -14.79 8.16 -18.60
CA HIS A 428 -14.15 9.28 -19.27
C HIS A 428 -15.07 10.06 -20.22
N VAL A 429 -14.68 11.31 -20.49
CA VAL A 429 -15.29 12.16 -21.51
C VAL A 429 -14.22 12.74 -22.43
N PRO A 430 -14.52 13.01 -23.71
CA PRO A 430 -13.58 13.63 -24.62
C PRO A 430 -13.18 15.03 -24.12
N ALA A 431 -11.93 15.45 -24.36
CA ALA A 431 -11.43 16.75 -23.92
C ALA A 431 -12.17 17.94 -24.55
N SER A 432 -12.91 17.72 -25.64
CA SER A 432 -13.77 18.71 -26.28
C SER A 432 -15.10 18.95 -25.55
N ARG A 433 -15.45 18.14 -24.54
CA ARG A 433 -16.68 18.29 -23.75
C ARG A 433 -16.73 19.68 -23.11
N PRO A 434 -17.71 20.53 -23.44
CA PRO A 434 -17.79 21.87 -22.89
C PRO A 434 -17.94 21.86 -21.36
N GLY A 435 -17.26 22.79 -20.68
CA GLY A 435 -17.38 22.99 -19.24
C GLY A 435 -16.52 22.09 -18.36
N MET A 436 -15.68 21.22 -18.95
CA MET A 436 -14.74 20.39 -18.17
C MET A 436 -13.60 21.22 -17.57
N LYS A 437 -13.29 20.95 -16.31
CA LYS A 437 -12.25 21.58 -15.50
C LYS A 437 -11.17 20.55 -15.17
N PRO A 438 -9.91 20.75 -15.59
CA PRO A 438 -8.82 19.83 -15.26
C PRO A 438 -8.53 19.87 -13.76
N VAL A 439 -8.41 18.70 -13.15
CA VAL A 439 -7.89 18.55 -11.79
C VAL A 439 -6.49 17.93 -11.78
N VAL A 440 -5.69 18.34 -10.80
CA VAL A 440 -4.37 17.80 -10.51
C VAL A 440 -4.52 16.75 -9.40
N PRO A 441 -4.25 15.46 -9.68
CA PRO A 441 -4.16 14.46 -8.62
C PRO A 441 -2.90 14.70 -7.80
N ILE A 442 -3.02 14.64 -6.49
CA ILE A 442 -1.96 14.83 -5.51
C ILE A 442 -2.02 13.64 -4.55
N TRP A 443 -0.87 12.99 -4.36
CA TRP A 443 -0.68 11.87 -3.45
C TRP A 443 0.04 12.35 -2.19
N LEU A 444 -0.50 12.08 -1.01
CA LEU A 444 0.08 12.44 0.27
C LEU A 444 0.26 11.18 1.14
N ASP A 445 1.46 10.98 1.68
CA ASP A 445 1.79 9.98 2.71
C ASP A 445 3.03 10.41 3.56
N VAL A 446 3.47 9.56 4.48
CA VAL A 446 4.65 9.74 5.38
C VAL A 446 5.97 10.08 4.67
N ALA A 447 6.19 9.52 3.48
CA ALA A 447 7.46 9.58 2.77
C ALA A 447 7.33 10.10 1.32
N ASN A 448 6.11 10.30 0.81
CA ASN A 448 5.64 10.66 -0.55
C ASN A 448 6.33 9.98 -1.74
N CYS A 449 7.65 10.00 -1.75
CA CYS A 449 8.57 9.33 -2.67
C CYS A 449 9.13 8.00 -2.16
N GLY A 450 8.87 7.63 -0.91
CA GLY A 450 9.39 6.41 -0.27
C GLY A 450 8.41 5.24 -0.29
N LEU A 451 8.51 4.37 0.72
CA LEU A 451 7.69 3.16 0.85
C LEU A 451 6.29 3.41 1.44
N SER A 452 5.96 4.63 1.85
CA SER A 452 4.65 5.02 2.41
C SER A 452 4.23 4.30 3.71
N GLU A 453 5.16 3.57 4.33
CA GLU A 453 4.95 2.71 5.51
C GLU A 453 5.56 3.34 6.78
N TYR A 454 4.91 3.09 7.93
CA TYR A 454 5.40 3.45 9.26
C TYR A 454 4.82 2.51 10.34
N ASP A 455 5.36 2.59 11.56
CA ASP A 455 4.93 1.75 12.68
C ASP A 455 3.98 2.49 13.61
N VAL A 456 3.03 1.77 14.23
CA VAL A 456 2.08 2.31 15.20
C VAL A 456 2.14 1.53 16.53
N PRO A 457 2.01 2.22 17.68
CA PRO A 457 1.91 1.55 18.97
C PRO A 457 0.55 0.84 19.12
N SER A 458 0.40 0.05 20.18
CA SER A 458 -0.93 -0.39 20.60
C SER A 458 -1.75 0.78 21.17
N GLY A 459 -3.07 0.65 21.07
CA GLY A 459 -4.06 1.66 21.41
C GLY A 459 -4.24 2.71 20.32
N ARG A 460 -5.10 3.69 20.60
CA ARG A 460 -5.38 4.78 19.66
C ARG A 460 -4.14 5.64 19.42
N SER A 461 -3.75 5.77 18.16
CA SER A 461 -2.63 6.59 17.71
C SER A 461 -3.04 7.49 16.54
N THR A 462 -2.33 8.60 16.37
CA THR A 462 -2.54 9.52 15.25
C THR A 462 -1.20 10.03 14.77
N GLU A 463 -0.88 9.74 13.53
CA GLU A 463 0.35 10.19 12.89
C GLU A 463 0.01 11.22 11.81
N THR A 464 0.80 12.29 11.73
CA THR A 464 0.49 13.45 10.88
C THR A 464 1.66 13.85 10.01
N TRP A 465 1.38 14.08 8.72
CA TRP A 465 2.38 14.56 7.76
C TRP A 465 1.85 15.75 6.98
N GLY A 466 2.73 16.73 6.79
CA GLY A 466 2.43 17.96 6.07
C GLY A 466 3.19 18.04 4.75
N TRP A 467 2.50 18.52 3.71
CA TRP A 467 3.09 18.85 2.43
C TRP A 467 2.80 20.31 2.05
N PRO A 468 3.83 21.11 1.69
CA PRO A 468 3.62 22.48 1.25
C PRO A 468 3.02 22.48 -0.15
N SER A 469 1.82 23.04 -0.26
CA SER A 469 1.10 23.07 -1.53
C SER A 469 1.90 23.78 -2.61
N LYS A 470 2.14 23.09 -3.72
CA LYS A 470 2.67 23.68 -4.95
C LYS A 470 1.58 24.39 -5.79
N PHE A 471 0.35 24.50 -5.29
CA PHE A 471 -0.78 25.02 -6.05
C PHE A 471 -1.66 25.95 -5.22
N THR A 472 -2.33 26.87 -5.90
CA THR A 472 -3.46 27.62 -5.36
C THR A 472 -4.73 27.11 -6.01
N GLY A 473 -5.72 26.68 -5.23
CA GLY A 473 -6.93 26.09 -5.79
C GLY A 473 -7.90 25.51 -4.77
N ARG A 474 -8.86 24.75 -5.29
CA ARG A 474 -9.88 24.03 -4.53
C ARG A 474 -9.64 22.53 -4.57
N VAL A 475 -9.73 21.88 -3.42
CA VAL A 475 -9.81 20.42 -3.35
C VAL A 475 -11.26 20.03 -3.63
N VAL A 476 -11.48 19.17 -4.61
CA VAL A 476 -12.83 18.78 -5.07
C VAL A 476 -13.13 17.30 -4.85
N ALA A 477 -12.11 16.47 -4.69
CA ALA A 477 -12.27 15.10 -4.23
C ALA A 477 -11.08 14.69 -3.36
N ALA A 478 -11.30 13.76 -2.44
CA ALA A 478 -10.26 13.10 -1.67
C ALA A 478 -10.71 11.71 -1.22
N GLY A 479 -9.76 10.77 -1.12
CA GLY A 479 -9.98 9.42 -0.64
C GLY A 479 -8.70 8.87 -0.03
N GLY A 480 -8.86 8.08 1.03
CA GLY A 480 -7.79 7.54 1.84
C GLY A 480 -7.59 6.04 1.65
N HIS A 481 -6.47 5.57 2.17
CA HIS A 481 -6.16 4.15 2.34
C HIS A 481 -5.42 3.95 3.66
N VAL A 482 -5.85 2.95 4.42
CA VAL A 482 -5.25 2.47 5.66
C VAL A 482 -5.26 0.94 5.67
N HIS A 483 -4.35 0.34 6.43
CA HIS A 483 -4.37 -1.10 6.68
C HIS A 483 -5.36 -1.47 7.79
N ALA A 484 -5.55 -2.77 8.02
CA ALA A 484 -6.30 -3.29 9.16
C ALA A 484 -5.81 -2.66 10.48
N GLY A 485 -6.76 -2.27 11.34
CA GLY A 485 -6.52 -1.48 12.55
C GLY A 485 -6.64 0.03 12.34
N GLY A 486 -6.74 0.51 11.09
CA GLY A 486 -7.02 1.90 10.76
C GLY A 486 -8.47 2.28 11.05
N VAL A 487 -8.67 3.43 11.70
CA VAL A 487 -9.97 4.07 11.90
C VAL A 487 -10.31 4.92 10.67
N GLY A 488 -9.31 5.62 10.13
CA GLY A 488 -9.46 6.46 8.96
C GLY A 488 -8.30 7.44 8.79
N ILE A 489 -8.42 8.31 7.79
CA ILE A 489 -7.43 9.34 7.48
C ILE A 489 -8.10 10.67 7.17
N VAL A 490 -7.55 11.75 7.72
CA VAL A 490 -8.14 13.09 7.69
C VAL A 490 -7.26 14.03 6.88
N LEU A 491 -7.84 14.76 5.92
CA LEU A 491 -7.19 15.87 5.22
C LEU A 491 -7.55 17.21 5.87
N ARG A 492 -6.53 18.03 6.17
CA ARG A 492 -6.66 19.37 6.75
C ARG A 492 -5.79 20.40 6.01
N ASN A 493 -6.25 21.65 5.94
CA ASN A 493 -5.37 22.79 5.71
C ASN A 493 -4.86 23.30 7.05
N ALA A 494 -3.57 23.11 7.34
CA ALA A 494 -2.97 23.51 8.61
C ALA A 494 -3.06 25.02 8.82
N ALA A 495 -2.87 25.80 7.75
CA ALA A 495 -2.85 27.26 7.83
C ALA A 495 -4.21 27.86 8.21
N THR A 496 -5.31 27.15 7.97
CA THR A 496 -6.66 27.59 8.37
C THR A 496 -7.26 26.73 9.47
N GLY A 497 -6.56 25.66 9.90
CA GLY A 497 -7.11 24.62 10.76
C GLY A 497 -8.37 23.97 10.20
N ARG A 498 -8.65 24.02 8.89
CA ARG A 498 -9.92 23.52 8.33
C ARG A 498 -9.77 22.10 7.84
N ARG A 499 -10.54 21.18 8.41
CA ARG A 499 -10.71 19.82 7.89
C ARG A 499 -11.49 19.87 6.56
N MET A 500 -10.97 19.20 5.54
CA MET A 500 -11.55 19.15 4.21
C MET A 500 -12.24 17.82 3.92
N CYS A 501 -11.63 16.72 4.35
CA CYS A 501 -12.16 15.37 4.16
C CYS A 501 -11.77 14.48 5.34
N THR A 502 -12.67 13.59 5.72
CA THR A 502 -12.40 12.41 6.53
C THR A 502 -12.75 11.20 5.68
N SER A 503 -11.75 10.39 5.37
CA SER A 503 -11.91 9.10 4.69
C SER A 503 -11.83 8.01 5.74
N GLU A 504 -12.92 7.28 5.90
CA GLU A 504 -13.19 6.43 7.05
C GLU A 504 -13.26 4.97 6.63
N ALA A 505 -12.68 4.07 7.44
CA ALA A 505 -12.57 2.66 7.11
C ALA A 505 -13.86 1.90 7.44
N ALA A 506 -14.25 0.95 6.60
CA ALA A 506 -15.26 -0.05 6.92
C ALA A 506 -14.62 -1.43 6.98
N TYR A 507 -15.12 -2.29 7.88
CA TYR A 507 -14.54 -3.61 8.13
C TYR A 507 -15.48 -4.75 7.79
N GLY A 508 -14.89 -5.83 7.24
CA GLY A 508 -15.59 -7.09 7.10
C GLY A 508 -15.84 -7.73 8.47
N THR A 509 -17.00 -8.35 8.62
CA THR A 509 -17.49 -8.87 9.91
C THR A 509 -17.54 -10.39 9.98
N SER A 510 -17.14 -11.10 8.92
CA SER A 510 -17.14 -12.57 8.91
C SER A 510 -16.23 -13.16 7.84
N GLY A 511 -15.87 -14.43 8.03
CA GLY A 511 -15.15 -15.23 7.04
C GLY A 511 -13.76 -14.66 6.75
N ALA A 512 -13.36 -14.69 5.47
CA ALA A 512 -12.03 -14.24 5.06
C ALA A 512 -11.84 -12.71 5.07
N PHE A 513 -12.90 -11.95 5.32
CA PHE A 513 -12.86 -10.48 5.40
C PHE A 513 -12.91 -9.98 6.84
N GLU A 514 -13.05 -10.87 7.82
CA GLU A 514 -13.09 -10.50 9.24
C GLU A 514 -11.79 -9.76 9.64
N GLY A 515 -11.93 -8.56 10.21
CA GLY A 515 -10.79 -7.74 10.60
C GLY A 515 -10.07 -7.03 9.44
N GLN A 516 -10.54 -7.17 8.20
CA GLN A 516 -9.96 -6.52 7.03
C GLN A 516 -10.73 -5.26 6.66
N VAL A 517 -10.00 -4.24 6.18
CA VAL A 517 -10.62 -3.07 5.56
C VAL A 517 -11.27 -3.52 4.25
N THR A 518 -12.56 -3.25 4.13
CA THR A 518 -13.41 -3.64 3.00
C THR A 518 -13.90 -2.45 2.20
N ASP A 519 -13.94 -1.26 2.79
CA ASP A 519 -14.19 0.00 2.11
C ASP A 519 -13.50 1.17 2.83
N MET A 520 -13.32 2.27 2.10
CA MET A 520 -12.90 3.57 2.59
C MET A 520 -13.86 4.62 2.06
N SER A 521 -14.44 5.44 2.93
CA SER A 521 -15.31 6.52 2.49
C SER A 521 -14.53 7.56 1.68
N THR A 522 -15.17 8.17 0.67
CA THR A 522 -14.56 9.22 -0.15
C THR A 522 -15.33 10.53 0.00
N CYS A 523 -14.63 11.65 -0.17
CA CYS A 523 -15.24 12.97 -0.21
C CYS A 523 -15.22 13.47 -1.65
N SER A 524 -16.36 13.87 -2.20
CA SER A 524 -16.47 14.44 -3.54
C SER A 524 -17.47 15.59 -3.53
N TRP A 525 -17.01 16.81 -3.81
CA TRP A 525 -17.83 18.02 -3.78
C TRP A 525 -17.23 19.16 -4.62
N ASP A 526 -18.03 20.16 -5.00
CA ASP A 526 -17.53 21.30 -5.79
C ASP A 526 -16.42 22.12 -5.09
N SER A 527 -16.32 22.01 -3.76
CA SER A 527 -15.18 22.40 -2.93
C SER A 527 -15.23 21.74 -1.54
N LEU A 528 -14.31 20.83 -1.27
CA LEU A 528 -14.01 20.33 0.08
C LEU A 528 -13.23 21.38 0.91
N GLY A 529 -12.45 22.21 0.23
CA GLY A 529 -11.70 23.30 0.84
C GLY A 529 -10.77 23.98 -0.15
N ALA A 530 -10.18 25.09 0.29
CA ALA A 530 -9.25 25.88 -0.52
C ALA A 530 -7.86 25.82 0.09
N VAL A 531 -6.85 25.88 -0.78
CA VAL A 531 -5.44 25.94 -0.41
C VAL A 531 -4.74 26.98 -1.29
N ARG A 532 -3.78 27.70 -0.71
CA ARG A 532 -2.87 28.58 -1.45
C ARG A 532 -1.49 27.93 -1.55
N ARG A 533 -0.75 28.28 -2.61
CA ARG A 533 0.65 27.90 -2.77
C ARG A 533 1.43 28.25 -1.49
N GLY A 534 2.21 27.30 -0.99
CA GLY A 534 3.00 27.40 0.24
C GLY A 534 2.24 27.07 1.54
N GLN A 535 0.91 26.93 1.52
CA GLN A 535 0.17 26.44 2.70
C GLN A 535 0.36 24.93 2.86
N GLN A 536 0.44 24.49 4.11
CA GLN A 536 0.54 23.08 4.46
C GLN A 536 -0.82 22.38 4.32
N LEU A 537 -0.87 21.37 3.45
CA LEU A 537 -1.89 20.33 3.51
C LEU A 537 -1.37 19.22 4.41
N GLU A 538 -2.17 18.86 5.41
CA GLU A 538 -1.84 17.82 6.38
C GLU A 538 -2.78 16.64 6.20
N ILE A 539 -2.20 15.45 6.28
CA ILE A 539 -2.96 14.22 6.46
C ILE A 539 -2.70 13.72 7.88
N SER A 540 -3.72 13.18 8.53
CA SER A 540 -3.61 12.52 9.82
C SER A 540 -4.25 11.14 9.72
N SER A 541 -3.43 10.09 9.73
CA SER A 541 -3.92 8.71 9.80
C SER A 541 -4.16 8.33 11.26
N ILE A 542 -5.27 7.67 11.50
CA ILE A 542 -5.73 7.30 12.84
C ILE A 542 -5.85 5.78 12.88
N TYR A 543 -5.16 5.18 13.84
CA TYR A 543 -5.17 3.74 14.10
C TYR A 543 -5.65 3.49 15.52
N ASP A 544 -6.30 2.36 15.74
CA ASP A 544 -6.70 1.88 17.06
C ASP A 544 -6.54 0.36 17.09
N THR A 545 -5.45 -0.11 17.68
CA THR A 545 -5.02 -1.50 17.56
C THR A 545 -4.77 -2.12 18.92
N SER A 546 -5.10 -3.40 19.11
CA SER A 546 -4.86 -4.09 20.38
C SER A 546 -3.36 -4.40 20.61
N GLN A 547 -2.58 -4.46 19.53
CA GLN A 547 -1.13 -4.71 19.52
C GLN A 547 -0.41 -3.68 18.65
N PRO A 548 0.89 -3.43 18.87
CA PRO A 548 1.68 -2.62 17.95
C PRO A 548 1.71 -3.25 16.55
N LEU A 549 1.55 -2.43 15.51
CA LEU A 549 1.65 -2.87 14.12
C LEU A 549 2.85 -2.21 13.45
N GLN A 550 3.50 -2.93 12.57
CA GLN A 550 4.61 -2.42 11.78
C GLN A 550 4.23 -2.27 10.32
N ARG A 551 4.91 -1.38 9.62
CA ARG A 551 4.79 -1.23 8.15
C ARG A 551 3.35 -0.99 7.67
N ILE A 552 2.56 -0.23 8.42
CA ILE A 552 1.20 0.15 8.02
C ILE A 552 1.21 1.42 7.16
N MET A 553 0.15 1.63 6.39
CA MET A 553 0.06 2.76 5.47
C MET A 553 -0.93 3.84 5.94
N GLY A 554 -0.62 5.08 5.58
CA GLY A 554 -1.50 6.23 5.77
C GLY A 554 -1.42 7.09 4.53
N ILE A 555 -2.20 6.74 3.51
CA ILE A 555 -2.15 7.35 2.19
C ILE A 555 -3.43 8.11 1.93
N LEU A 556 -3.33 9.29 1.34
CA LEU A 556 -4.47 10.05 0.85
C LEU A 556 -4.19 10.56 -0.55
N MET A 557 -5.14 10.30 -1.45
CA MET A 557 -5.19 10.93 -2.76
C MET A 557 -6.23 12.04 -2.78
N LEU A 558 -5.89 13.18 -3.39
CA LEU A 558 -6.83 14.28 -3.59
C LEU A 558 -6.79 14.81 -5.02
N ALA A 559 -7.91 15.37 -5.47
CA ALA A 559 -8.05 16.07 -6.73
C ALA A 559 -8.15 17.58 -6.48
N LEU A 560 -7.15 18.33 -6.97
CA LEU A 560 -7.07 19.78 -6.83
C LEU A 560 -7.42 20.47 -8.15
N TYR A 561 -8.44 21.31 -8.15
CA TYR A 561 -8.73 22.25 -9.23
C TYR A 561 -7.94 23.54 -9.01
N GLU A 562 -6.94 23.80 -9.86
CA GLU A 562 -6.12 25.01 -9.78
C GLU A 562 -6.92 26.23 -10.26
N THR A 563 -7.12 27.19 -9.37
CA THR A 563 -7.93 28.39 -9.62
C THR A 563 -7.68 29.46 -8.55
N ASP A 564 -7.81 30.73 -8.94
CA ASP A 564 -7.81 31.85 -7.99
C ASP A 564 -9.19 32.09 -7.37
N ASP A 565 -10.25 31.51 -7.93
CA ASP A 565 -11.59 31.51 -7.35
C ASP A 565 -11.71 30.45 -6.25
N LEU A 566 -11.32 30.87 -5.04
CA LEU A 566 -11.34 30.05 -3.83
C LEU A 566 -12.69 30.10 -3.09
N ARG A 567 -13.69 30.85 -3.57
CA ARG A 567 -14.98 31.07 -2.89
C ARG A 567 -16.21 30.64 -3.69
N GLY A 568 -16.09 30.41 -5.00
CA GLY A 568 -17.19 30.00 -5.87
C GLY A 568 -17.58 28.52 -5.75
N ALA A 569 -18.00 28.08 -4.56
CA ALA A 569 -18.49 26.73 -4.30
C ALA A 569 -19.46 26.64 -3.11
N SER A 570 -20.26 25.59 -3.12
CA SER A 570 -21.21 25.24 -2.08
C SER A 570 -20.48 24.62 -0.88
N PRO A 571 -20.96 24.81 0.36
CA PRO A 571 -20.39 24.12 1.50
C PRO A 571 -20.61 22.60 1.38
N PRO A 572 -19.59 21.76 1.64
CA PRO A 572 -19.75 20.32 1.60
C PRO A 572 -20.58 19.83 2.79
N PRO A 573 -21.29 18.68 2.64
CA PRO A 573 -22.01 18.03 3.72
C PRO A 573 -21.16 17.91 4.99
N ALA A 574 -21.80 18.04 6.15
CA ALA A 574 -21.09 18.03 7.43
C ALA A 574 -20.38 16.69 7.70
N TRP A 575 -20.94 15.58 7.21
CA TRP A 575 -20.39 14.24 7.42
C TRP A 575 -18.97 14.08 6.86
N MET A 576 -18.65 14.68 5.70
CA MET A 576 -17.31 14.64 5.09
C MET A 576 -16.22 15.28 5.97
N ARG A 577 -16.59 15.96 7.06
CA ARG A 577 -15.68 16.65 7.97
C ARG A 577 -15.83 16.19 9.44
N ARG A 578 -16.52 15.08 9.70
CA ARG A 578 -16.64 14.53 11.05
C ARG A 578 -15.34 13.88 11.50
N ASP A 579 -15.20 13.65 12.79
CA ASP A 579 -14.13 12.78 13.27
C ASP A 579 -14.44 11.35 12.84
N PRO A 580 -13.45 10.56 12.42
CA PRO A 580 -13.69 9.15 12.14
C PRO A 580 -13.97 8.44 13.47
N ASP A 581 -15.07 7.71 13.51
CA ASP A 581 -15.63 7.04 14.68
C ASP A 581 -15.73 5.51 14.51
N THR A 582 -15.18 4.99 13.43
CA THR A 582 -14.99 3.56 13.19
C THR A 582 -14.32 2.87 14.38
N VAL A 583 -14.88 1.72 14.75
CA VAL A 583 -14.29 0.82 15.75
C VAL A 583 -13.69 -0.36 14.98
N PRO A 584 -12.36 -0.42 14.82
CA PRO A 584 -11.71 -1.58 14.21
C PRO A 584 -12.01 -2.83 15.06
N PRO A 585 -12.24 -4.00 14.43
CA PRO A 585 -12.33 -5.25 15.16
C PRO A 585 -11.04 -5.47 15.96
N ASP A 586 -11.13 -6.06 17.15
CA ASP A 586 -9.94 -6.53 17.85
C ASP A 586 -9.19 -7.46 16.90
N SER A 587 -8.00 -7.03 16.47
CA SER A 587 -7.16 -7.77 15.54
C SER A 587 -6.56 -8.99 16.23
N GLY A 588 -7.41 -9.93 16.69
CA GLY A 588 -7.02 -11.23 17.25
C GLY A 588 -6.52 -12.19 16.17
N HIS A 589 -6.70 -11.85 14.89
CA HIS A 589 -6.27 -12.64 13.76
C HIS A 589 -5.60 -11.75 12.71
N GLN A 590 -4.33 -11.42 12.94
CA GLN A 590 -3.40 -11.43 11.83
C GLN A 590 -2.66 -12.76 11.86
N HIS A 591 -2.53 -13.39 10.70
CA HIS A 591 -1.67 -14.55 10.54
C HIS A 591 -0.26 -14.14 10.97
N ASP A 592 0.24 -14.76 12.04
CA ASP A 592 1.62 -14.59 12.50
C ASP A 592 2.56 -14.69 11.29
N HIS A 593 3.29 -13.59 11.06
CA HIS A 593 4.16 -13.35 9.90
C HIS A 593 5.35 -14.32 9.79
#